data_AF-A0A9P7DVV4-F1
#
_entry.id   AF-A0A9P7DVV4-F1
#
_cell.length_a   1.000
_cell.length_b   1.000
_cell.length_c   1.000
_cell.angle_alpha   90.00
_cell.angle_beta   90.00
_cell.angle_gamma   90.00
#
_symmetry.space_group_name_H-M   'P 1'
#
loop_
_entity.id
_entity.type
_entity.pdbx_description
1 polymer ?
#
loop_
_entity_poly.entity_id
_entity_poly.type
_entity_poly.pdbx_seq_one_letter_code
_entity_poly.pdbx_strand_id
1 'polypeptide(L)'
;WRQLKAMKWHGFGHHSDNLNAGDLTFFCPTCPQPGINVCLSGDESLDDWKYTQSFVMDGNFKAEHLHPIKPFDEVWLSNGLGFMVGEDRYKMHLAEAADTLEKLSCNNHQAVNQANVAQHKLESVGIGGVACAQHSCFVPHLVVDFQKGERQANHAILHS
;
A
#
# COMPACT_ATOMS: atom_id res chain seq x y z
N TRP A 1 21.65 -7.03 -6.25
CA TRP A 1 22.13 -5.74 -6.82
C TRP A 1 21.14 -4.59 -6.65
N ARG A 2 19.88 -4.68 -7.13
CA ARG A 2 18.89 -3.60 -6.99
C ARG A 2 18.63 -3.19 -5.53
N GLN A 3 18.45 -4.16 -4.64
CA GLN A 3 18.24 -3.89 -3.21
C GLN A 3 19.40 -3.15 -2.55
N LEU A 4 20.65 -3.56 -2.84
CA LEU A 4 21.85 -2.87 -2.35
C LEU A 4 21.93 -1.42 -2.85
N LYS A 5 21.49 -1.15 -4.09
CA LYS A 5 21.40 0.24 -4.58
C LYS A 5 20.34 1.04 -3.85
N ALA A 6 19.16 0.46 -3.61
CA ALA A 6 18.10 1.12 -2.84
C ALA A 6 18.61 1.47 -1.43
N MET A 7 19.20 0.51 -0.71
CA MET A 7 19.83 0.76 0.59
C MET A 7 20.85 1.90 0.51
N LYS A 8 21.74 1.89 -0.48
CA LYS A 8 22.74 2.97 -0.65
C LYS A 8 22.09 4.33 -0.90
N TRP A 9 21.09 4.41 -1.78
CA TRP A 9 20.43 5.67 -2.14
C TRP A 9 19.62 6.27 -0.99
N HIS A 10 19.10 5.43 -0.11
CA HIS A 10 18.33 5.83 1.06
C HIS A 10 19.19 5.98 2.33
N GLY A 11 20.52 5.89 2.22
CA GLY A 11 21.45 6.12 3.34
C GLY A 11 21.76 4.89 4.20
N PHE A 12 21.21 3.72 3.88
CA PHE A 12 21.38 2.47 4.64
C PHE A 12 22.52 1.58 4.13
N GLY A 13 23.40 2.09 3.27
CA GLY A 13 24.51 1.29 2.71
C GLY A 13 25.62 0.93 3.71
N HIS A 14 25.70 1.63 4.84
CA HIS A 14 26.76 1.48 5.85
C HIS A 14 26.23 1.35 7.29
N HIS A 15 24.91 1.35 7.47
CA HIS A 15 24.26 1.26 8.77
C HIS A 15 23.84 -0.17 9.06
N SER A 16 24.02 -0.60 10.31
CA SER A 16 23.48 -1.87 10.83
C SER A 16 22.08 -1.71 11.42
N ASP A 17 21.52 -0.50 11.34
CA ASP A 17 20.20 -0.19 11.90
C ASP A 17 19.11 -0.95 11.15
N ASN A 18 18.06 -1.34 11.87
CA ASN A 18 16.90 -1.97 11.27
C ASN A 18 16.13 -0.95 10.44
N LEU A 19 15.79 -1.32 9.20
CA LEU A 19 14.92 -0.55 8.32
C LEU A 19 13.47 -0.61 8.83
N ASN A 20 12.80 0.53 8.85
CA ASN A 20 11.37 0.62 9.10
C ASN A 20 10.56 0.44 7.81
N ALA A 21 9.26 0.29 8.00
CA ALA A 21 8.28 0.25 6.91
C ALA A 21 8.37 1.51 6.03
N GLY A 22 8.58 1.33 4.73
CA GLY A 22 8.65 2.43 3.76
C GLY A 22 9.97 3.21 3.69
N ASP A 23 11.00 2.83 4.46
CA ASP A 23 12.28 3.59 4.52
C ASP A 23 13.08 3.61 3.20
N LEU A 24 12.80 2.69 2.28
CA LEU A 24 13.43 2.62 0.96
C LEU A 24 12.64 3.35 -0.12
N THR A 25 11.71 4.23 0.25
CA THR A 25 11.01 5.14 -0.67
C THR A 25 10.90 6.54 -0.07
N PHE A 26 10.59 7.51 -0.92
CA PHE A 26 10.27 8.87 -0.50
C PHE A 26 8.80 9.12 -0.75
N PHE A 27 8.14 9.81 0.19
CA PHE A 27 6.84 10.40 -0.08
C PHE A 27 6.98 11.64 -0.99
N CYS A 28 5.86 12.22 -1.42
CA CYS A 28 5.81 13.37 -2.31
C CYS A 28 6.67 14.54 -1.79
N PRO A 29 7.75 14.93 -2.48
CA PRO A 29 8.66 15.97 -1.99
C PRO A 29 8.02 17.36 -1.97
N THR A 30 6.96 17.58 -2.76
CA THR A 30 6.22 18.84 -2.84
C THR A 30 5.10 18.94 -1.81
N CYS A 31 4.61 17.80 -1.30
CA CYS A 31 3.60 17.84 -0.25
C CYS A 31 4.19 18.38 1.05
N PRO A 32 3.39 19.13 1.83
CA PRO A 32 3.82 19.64 3.13
C PRO A 32 4.07 18.48 4.09
N GLN A 33 5.31 18.29 4.54
CA GLN A 33 5.74 17.23 5.45
C GLN A 33 6.36 17.87 6.70
N PRO A 34 5.59 17.96 7.81
CA PRO A 34 6.06 18.54 9.06
C PRO A 34 7.35 17.87 9.55
N GLY A 35 8.36 18.67 9.88
CA GLY A 35 9.67 18.20 10.32
C GLY A 35 10.61 17.71 9.21
N ILE A 36 10.15 17.67 7.96
CA ILE A 36 10.98 17.31 6.79
C ILE A 36 11.21 18.54 5.91
N ASN A 37 10.15 19.05 5.28
CA ASN A 37 10.21 20.22 4.40
C ASN A 37 9.29 21.36 4.89
N VAL A 38 8.56 21.15 5.99
CA VAL A 38 7.77 22.17 6.69
C VAL A 38 8.34 22.34 8.09
N CYS A 39 8.89 23.52 8.37
CA CYS A 39 9.28 23.94 9.71
C CYS A 39 8.14 24.79 10.28
N LEU A 40 7.42 24.27 11.25
CA LEU A 40 6.41 25.06 11.95
C LEU A 40 7.09 26.11 12.82
N SER A 41 6.69 27.36 12.64
CA SER A 41 7.00 28.42 13.60
C SER A 41 5.97 28.42 14.73
N GLY A 42 6.33 28.99 15.89
CA GLY A 42 5.66 28.73 17.18
C GLY A 42 4.13 28.73 17.18
N ASP A 43 3.49 29.70 16.51
CA ASP A 43 2.03 29.87 16.53
C ASP A 43 1.32 29.24 15.30
N GLU A 44 2.04 28.55 14.41
CA GLU A 44 1.45 27.94 13.22
C GLU A 44 0.75 26.62 13.55
N SER A 45 -0.53 26.53 13.19
CA SER A 45 -1.30 25.29 13.28
C SER A 45 -1.11 24.43 12.03
N LEU A 46 -0.96 23.12 12.23
CA LEU A 46 -0.99 22.12 11.16
C LEU A 46 -2.38 21.94 10.52
N ASP A 47 -3.43 22.45 11.15
CA ASP A 47 -4.79 22.38 10.63
C ASP A 47 -5.08 23.42 9.54
N ASP A 48 -4.10 24.27 9.21
CA ASP A 48 -4.24 25.23 8.12
C ASP A 48 -4.29 24.51 6.76
N TRP A 49 -5.12 25.03 5.85
CA TRP A 49 -5.37 24.42 4.53
C TRP A 49 -4.07 24.27 3.71
N LYS A 50 -3.09 25.15 3.95
CA LYS A 50 -1.76 25.11 3.31
C LYS A 50 -0.94 23.86 3.66
N TYR A 51 -1.25 23.19 4.77
CA TYR A 51 -0.61 21.93 5.18
C TYR A 51 -1.47 20.70 4.89
N THR A 52 -2.66 20.90 4.33
CA THR A 52 -3.56 19.79 4.00
C THR A 52 -3.00 18.97 2.84
N GLN A 53 -2.86 17.66 3.08
CA GLN A 53 -2.55 16.69 2.06
C GLN A 53 -3.84 16.04 1.56
N SER A 54 -3.95 15.86 0.24
CA SER A 54 -5.07 15.14 -0.38
C SER A 54 -4.55 13.85 -1.00
N PHE A 55 -5.31 12.76 -0.82
CA PHE A 55 -4.95 11.43 -1.29
C PHE A 55 -6.01 10.88 -2.24
N VAL A 56 -5.56 10.11 -3.22
CA VAL A 56 -6.40 9.31 -4.11
C VAL A 56 -6.02 7.85 -3.94
N MET A 57 -7.00 6.96 -4.07
CA MET A 57 -6.78 5.53 -4.11
C MET A 57 -7.20 5.02 -5.48
N ASP A 58 -6.36 4.17 -6.06
CA ASP A 58 -6.66 3.52 -7.33
C ASP A 58 -6.29 2.03 -7.27
N GLY A 59 -6.95 1.23 -8.09
CA GLY A 59 -6.78 -0.23 -8.14
C GLY A 59 -6.66 -0.73 -9.57
N ASN A 60 -5.61 -1.49 -9.85
CA ASN A 60 -5.46 -2.25 -11.08
C ASN A 60 -5.85 -3.72 -10.86
N PHE A 61 -7.07 -4.07 -11.28
CA PHE A 61 -7.64 -5.42 -11.19
C PHE A 61 -7.20 -6.39 -12.30
N LYS A 62 -6.15 -6.04 -13.03
CA LYS A 62 -5.54 -6.91 -14.06
C LYS A 62 -4.08 -7.23 -13.75
N ALA A 63 -3.58 -6.78 -12.60
CA ALA A 63 -2.24 -7.12 -12.10
C ALA A 63 -2.30 -8.49 -11.40
N GLU A 64 -2.39 -9.55 -12.20
CA GLU A 64 -2.48 -10.92 -11.71
C GLU A 64 -1.10 -11.43 -11.26
N HIS A 65 -1.02 -11.94 -10.03
CA HIS A 65 0.14 -12.67 -9.52
C HIS A 65 -0.20 -14.15 -9.35
N LEU A 66 0.58 -15.04 -9.95
CA LEU A 66 0.42 -16.48 -9.83
C LEU A 66 1.06 -16.97 -8.53
N HIS A 67 0.48 -18.00 -7.93
CA HIS A 67 1.16 -18.67 -6.82
C HIS A 67 2.53 -19.18 -7.26
N PRO A 68 3.58 -18.95 -6.45
CA PRO A 68 4.89 -19.52 -6.71
C PRO A 68 4.83 -21.05 -6.66
N ILE A 69 5.61 -21.70 -7.52
CA ILE A 69 5.70 -23.19 -7.56
C ILE A 69 6.26 -23.73 -6.22
N LYS A 70 7.11 -22.95 -5.55
CA LYS A 70 7.75 -23.28 -4.28
C LYS A 70 7.69 -22.09 -3.32
N PRO A 71 6.55 -21.85 -2.65
CA PRO A 71 6.38 -20.69 -1.76
C PRO A 71 7.42 -20.64 -0.62
N PHE A 72 7.86 -21.80 -0.13
CA PHE A 72 8.86 -21.88 0.95
C PHE A 72 10.27 -21.46 0.54
N ASP A 73 10.57 -21.41 -0.77
CA ASP A 73 11.86 -20.98 -1.29
C ASP A 73 11.87 -19.47 -1.61
N GLU A 74 10.75 -18.78 -1.41
CA GLU A 74 10.60 -17.37 -1.76
C GLU A 74 11.23 -16.47 -0.69
N VAL A 75 12.07 -15.54 -1.15
CA VAL A 75 12.78 -14.60 -0.28
C VAL A 75 12.44 -13.18 -0.70
N TRP A 76 11.71 -12.49 0.16
CA TRP A 76 11.39 -11.08 -0.02
C TRP A 76 12.58 -10.20 0.37
N LEU A 77 13.16 -9.51 -0.61
CA LEU A 77 14.32 -8.64 -0.35
C LEU A 77 13.95 -7.30 0.29
N SER A 78 12.70 -6.87 0.15
CA SER A 78 12.22 -5.53 0.52
C SER A 78 10.81 -5.56 1.14
N ASN A 79 10.46 -6.64 1.86
CA ASN A 79 9.13 -6.85 2.40
C ASN A 79 8.69 -5.66 3.28
N GLY A 80 7.70 -4.89 2.83
CA GLY A 80 7.25 -3.69 3.55
C GLY A 80 8.23 -2.50 3.53
N LEU A 81 9.41 -2.62 2.95
CA LEU A 81 10.44 -1.57 3.03
C LEU A 81 10.25 -0.47 1.98
N GLY A 82 9.40 -0.70 0.97
CA GLY A 82 9.11 0.27 -0.09
C GLY A 82 7.65 0.71 -0.09
N PHE A 83 7.05 0.79 -1.27
CA PHE A 83 5.64 1.18 -1.42
C PHE A 83 4.65 0.10 -0.97
N MET A 84 5.01 -1.18 -1.15
CA MET A 84 4.15 -2.30 -0.73
C MET A 84 4.09 -2.40 0.79
N VAL A 85 2.91 -2.71 1.33
CA VAL A 85 2.74 -3.12 2.73
C VAL A 85 3.49 -4.43 2.97
N GLY A 86 4.01 -4.62 4.18
CA GLY A 86 4.66 -5.87 4.57
C GLY A 86 3.67 -7.04 4.63
N GLU A 87 4.08 -8.19 4.13
CA GLU A 87 3.24 -9.39 4.01
C GLU A 87 2.55 -9.78 5.32
N ASP A 88 3.30 -9.88 6.42
CA ASP A 88 2.75 -10.28 7.72
C ASP A 88 1.72 -9.28 8.24
N ARG A 89 2.01 -7.98 8.11
CA ARG A 89 1.08 -6.91 8.51
C ARG A 89 -0.18 -6.96 7.66
N TYR A 90 -0.04 -7.20 6.36
CA TYR A 90 -1.18 -7.29 5.45
C TYR A 90 -2.05 -8.52 5.74
N LYS A 91 -1.44 -9.69 5.99
CA LYS A 91 -2.17 -10.91 6.38
C LYS A 91 -2.91 -10.74 7.71
N MET A 92 -2.29 -10.11 8.69
CA MET A 92 -2.93 -9.81 9.97
C MET A 92 -4.16 -8.91 9.79
N HIS A 93 -4.01 -7.84 9.02
CA HIS A 93 -5.13 -6.97 8.68
C HIS A 93 -6.24 -7.70 7.94
N LEU A 94 -5.92 -8.55 6.96
CA LEU A 94 -6.93 -9.34 6.24
C LEU A 94 -7.66 -10.33 7.14
N ALA A 95 -7.01 -10.84 8.19
CA ALA A 95 -7.64 -11.72 9.17
C ALA A 95 -8.60 -10.98 10.12
N GLU A 96 -8.29 -9.72 10.45
CA GLU A 96 -9.09 -8.87 11.33
C GLU A 96 -10.21 -8.12 10.58
N ALA A 97 -10.00 -7.83 9.30
CA ALA A 97 -10.97 -7.15 8.46
C ALA A 97 -12.20 -8.05 8.27
N ALA A 98 -13.24 -7.80 9.06
CA ALA A 98 -14.53 -8.41 8.88
C ALA A 98 -15.02 -8.10 7.46
N ASP A 99 -15.20 -9.12 6.63
CA ASP A 99 -15.91 -9.00 5.36
C ASP A 99 -17.34 -8.53 5.69
N THR A 100 -17.58 -7.22 5.67
CA THR A 100 -18.94 -6.70 5.50
C THR A 100 -19.37 -7.13 4.11
N LEU A 101 -19.98 -8.32 4.04
CA LEU A 101 -20.83 -8.68 2.92
C LEU A 101 -21.89 -7.60 2.84
N GLU A 102 -21.67 -6.59 1.99
CA GLU A 102 -22.73 -5.70 1.59
C GLU A 102 -23.83 -6.59 1.04
N LYS A 103 -24.91 -6.70 1.80
CA LYS A 103 -26.09 -7.46 1.43
C LYS A 103 -26.76 -6.65 0.33
N LEU A 104 -26.28 -6.80 -0.90
CA LEU A 104 -26.80 -6.11 -2.07
C LEU A 104 -28.27 -6.52 -2.24
N SER A 105 -29.20 -5.63 -1.89
CA SER A 105 -30.64 -5.83 -2.04
C SER A 105 -31.12 -5.70 -3.50
N CYS A 106 -30.18 -5.60 -4.44
CA CYS A 106 -30.41 -5.39 -5.86
C CYS A 106 -30.10 -6.68 -6.64
N ASN A 107 -31.11 -7.22 -7.33
CA ASN A 107 -31.07 -8.48 -8.08
C ASN A 107 -30.15 -8.51 -9.31
N ASN A 108 -29.34 -7.46 -9.59
CA ASN A 108 -28.64 -7.31 -10.88
C ASN A 108 -27.11 -7.05 -10.80
N HIS A 109 -26.43 -7.51 -9.74
CA HIS A 109 -24.97 -7.37 -9.61
C HIS A 109 -24.17 -8.60 -10.11
N GLN A 110 -24.42 -9.06 -11.35
CA GLN A 110 -23.60 -10.15 -11.94
C GLN A 110 -22.12 -9.76 -12.12
N ALA A 111 -21.83 -8.50 -12.44
CA ALA A 111 -20.45 -8.03 -12.67
C ALA A 111 -19.60 -8.04 -11.39
N VAL A 112 -20.17 -7.60 -10.25
CA VAL A 112 -19.50 -7.63 -8.95
C VAL A 112 -19.29 -9.07 -8.47
N ASN A 113 -20.28 -9.95 -8.71
CA ASN A 113 -20.15 -11.36 -8.35
C ASN A 113 -19.11 -12.11 -9.19
N GLN A 114 -18.94 -11.77 -10.46
CA GLN A 114 -17.90 -12.35 -11.31
C GLN A 114 -16.48 -11.84 -10.96
N ALA A 115 -16.33 -10.55 -10.64
CA ALA A 115 -15.04 -9.97 -10.24
C ALA A 115 -14.52 -10.52 -8.89
N ASN A 116 -15.42 -11.06 -8.05
CA ASN A 116 -15.09 -11.62 -6.73
C ASN A 116 -14.83 -13.14 -6.72
N VAL A 117 -14.83 -13.80 -7.89
CA VAL A 117 -14.51 -15.23 -7.98
C VAL A 117 -13.02 -15.44 -7.74
N ALA A 118 -12.69 -16.15 -6.66
CA ALA A 118 -11.33 -16.57 -6.39
C ALA A 118 -10.83 -17.49 -7.52
N GLN A 119 -9.74 -17.12 -8.17
CA GLN A 119 -9.08 -17.99 -9.13
C GLN A 119 -8.03 -18.82 -8.40
N HIS A 120 -8.23 -20.14 -8.31
CA HIS A 120 -7.35 -21.05 -7.55
C HIS A 120 -5.87 -21.06 -7.95
N LYS A 121 -5.49 -20.41 -9.06
CA LYS A 121 -4.12 -20.33 -9.56
C LYS A 121 -3.43 -19.01 -9.22
N LEU A 122 -4.19 -17.98 -8.81
CA LEU A 122 -3.70 -16.64 -8.55
C LEU A 122 -3.56 -16.39 -7.04
N GLU A 123 -2.40 -15.88 -6.66
CA GLU A 123 -2.13 -15.32 -5.33
C GLU A 123 -2.73 -13.93 -5.18
N SER A 124 -2.72 -13.13 -6.25
CA SER A 124 -3.42 -11.85 -6.30
C SER A 124 -4.05 -11.64 -7.66
N VAL A 125 -5.18 -10.95 -7.67
CA VAL A 125 -5.95 -10.61 -8.89
C VAL A 125 -5.80 -9.13 -9.26
N GLY A 126 -5.07 -8.37 -8.46
CA GLY A 126 -4.84 -6.96 -8.70
C GLY A 126 -3.96 -6.32 -7.65
N ILE A 127 -3.75 -5.02 -7.80
CA ILE A 127 -2.94 -4.21 -6.89
C ILE A 127 -3.66 -2.87 -6.66
N GLY A 128 -3.71 -2.42 -5.42
CA GLY A 128 -4.24 -1.13 -5.02
C GLY A 128 -3.18 -0.26 -4.39
N GLY A 129 -3.27 1.04 -4.56
CA GLY A 129 -2.33 1.97 -3.94
C GLY A 129 -2.95 3.31 -3.63
N VAL A 130 -2.35 3.97 -2.63
CA VAL A 130 -2.65 5.38 -2.31
C VAL A 130 -1.58 6.26 -2.95
N ALA A 131 -2.00 7.35 -3.57
CA ALA A 131 -1.12 8.38 -4.07
C ALA A 131 -1.56 9.76 -3.59
N CYS A 132 -0.62 10.69 -3.53
CA CYS A 132 -0.93 12.12 -3.42
C CYS A 132 -1.80 12.53 -4.62
N ALA A 133 -2.96 13.14 -4.35
CA ALA A 133 -3.90 13.59 -5.38
C ALA A 133 -3.32 14.69 -6.29
N GLN A 134 -2.46 15.54 -5.73
CA GLN A 134 -1.94 16.72 -6.42
C GLN A 134 -0.74 16.39 -7.31
N HIS A 135 0.10 15.44 -6.89
CA HIS A 135 1.39 15.17 -7.52
C HIS A 135 1.56 13.71 -7.98
N SER A 136 0.54 12.87 -7.78
CA SER A 136 0.52 11.46 -8.19
C SER A 136 1.70 10.63 -7.68
N CYS A 137 2.30 11.03 -6.55
CA CYS A 137 3.35 10.26 -5.89
C CYS A 137 2.71 9.23 -4.99
N PHE A 138 3.08 7.96 -5.14
CA PHE A 138 2.62 6.90 -4.25
C PHE A 138 3.04 7.17 -2.80
N VAL A 139 2.16 6.82 -1.87
CA VAL A 139 2.46 6.87 -0.45
C VAL A 139 3.27 5.62 -0.07
N PRO A 140 4.43 5.76 0.59
CA PRO A 140 5.19 4.64 1.11
C PRO A 140 4.33 3.70 1.96
N HIS A 141 4.60 2.40 1.86
CA HIS A 141 3.93 1.36 2.64
C HIS A 141 2.38 1.37 2.57
N LEU A 142 1.78 1.86 1.47
CA LEU A 142 0.33 1.93 1.24
C LEU A 142 -0.08 1.36 -0.13
N VAL A 143 0.68 0.41 -0.64
CA VAL A 143 0.33 -0.39 -1.82
C VAL A 143 0.09 -1.84 -1.39
N VAL A 144 -0.98 -2.46 -1.87
CA VAL A 144 -1.46 -3.77 -1.42
C VAL A 144 -1.91 -4.63 -2.59
N ASP A 145 -1.75 -5.94 -2.45
CA ASP A 145 -2.25 -6.92 -3.42
C ASP A 145 -3.70 -7.31 -3.13
N PHE A 146 -4.56 -7.28 -4.15
CA PHE A 146 -5.95 -7.72 -4.02
C PHE A 146 -6.06 -9.24 -4.12
N GLN A 147 -6.54 -9.87 -3.06
CA GLN A 147 -6.73 -11.33 -3.01
C GLN A 147 -7.98 -11.79 -3.78
N LYS A 148 -9.04 -10.96 -3.79
CA LYS A 148 -10.26 -11.15 -4.58
C LYS A 148 -10.89 -9.78 -4.86
N GLY A 149 -11.01 -9.42 -6.13
CA GLY A 149 -11.72 -8.23 -6.62
C GLY A 149 -11.65 -6.98 -5.74
N GLU A 150 -12.77 -6.27 -5.63
CA GLU A 150 -12.98 -5.07 -4.83
C GLU A 150 -13.44 -5.40 -3.40
N ARG A 151 -12.68 -6.22 -2.65
CA ARG A 151 -12.97 -6.39 -1.22
C ARG A 151 -12.62 -5.11 -0.47
N GLN A 152 -13.59 -4.49 0.22
CA GLN A 152 -13.37 -3.32 1.10
C GLN A 152 -12.28 -3.56 2.15
N ALA A 153 -12.12 -4.82 2.60
CA ALA A 153 -11.04 -5.24 3.49
C ALA A 153 -9.64 -4.84 2.99
N ASN A 154 -9.40 -4.87 1.67
CA ASN A 154 -8.09 -4.52 1.11
C ASN A 154 -7.78 -3.02 1.25
N HIS A 155 -8.81 -2.17 1.28
CA HIS A 155 -8.66 -0.71 1.36
C HIS A 155 -8.63 -0.19 2.81
N ALA A 156 -9.14 -0.95 3.78
CA ALA A 156 -9.19 -0.51 5.17
C ALA A 156 -7.81 -0.34 5.84
N ILE A 157 -6.79 -1.09 5.39
CA ILE A 157 -5.41 -0.94 5.91
C ILE A 157 -4.76 0.38 5.50
N LEU A 158 -5.34 1.05 4.49
CA LEU A 158 -4.85 2.31 3.95
C LEU A 158 -5.23 3.51 4.84
N HIS A 159 -6.02 3.28 5.88
CA HIS A 159 -6.50 4.28 6.83
C HIS A 159 -5.97 4.08 8.27
N SER A 160 -5.13 3.06 8.53
CA SER A 160 -4.63 2.65 9.85
C SER A 160 -3.12 2.80 10.00
#